data_AF-A0A918P3K8-F1
#
_entry.id   AF-A0A918P3K8-F1
#
_cell.length_a   1.000
_cell.length_b   1.000
_cell.length_c   1.000
_cell.angle_alpha   90.00
_cell.angle_beta   90.00
_cell.angle_gamma   90.00
#
_symmetry.space_group_name_H-M   'P 1'
#
loop_
_entity.id
_entity.type
_entity.pdbx_description
1 polymer ?
#
loop_
_entity_poly.entity_id
_entity_poly.type
_entity_poly.pdbx_seq_one_letter_code
_entity_poly.pdbx_strand_id
1 'polypeptide(L)'
;MKRLIPLLLTLFPLAAGAFPEQAGNAAFWKAMDWDHPATTPVWQDRNWVNYIGVPAPGETRQRIQDVRLADVDLLAILARSGTSSRQPDQLQLLTQAADRRRDQCPALTRWAKSRFGAPAATSDAGYTLNAESGKGMVQSDLSYQWDIGTTRLTLLCQTREIPTQPGKPLVESFSRLTFGSLAATPELKPLVSASCTRNEHAAGASEPGKSLDRMGFVIDENKRLIRRPDKVPLKASDVRIDRDSVSFSLERDTASNDYRLDRNTGLLTGTLRLAGIPMIRISGHCQLKPLTGAASP
;
A
#
# COMPACT_ATOMS: atom_id res chain seq x y z
N MET A 1 -30.98 0.67 53.09
CA MET A 1 -31.56 0.38 51.76
C MET A 1 -30.83 1.21 50.71
N LYS A 2 -29.88 0.61 49.97
CA LYS A 2 -29.13 1.26 48.87
C LYS A 2 -29.92 1.06 47.57
N ARG A 3 -30.40 2.15 46.96
CA ARG A 3 -31.04 2.11 45.63
C ARG A 3 -29.95 2.13 44.56
N LEU A 4 -29.90 1.09 43.73
CA LEU A 4 -29.15 1.08 42.47
C LEU A 4 -29.89 1.95 41.46
N ILE A 5 -29.16 2.90 40.87
CA ILE A 5 -29.59 3.68 39.70
C ILE A 5 -29.21 2.86 38.47
N PRO A 6 -30.14 2.46 37.58
CA PRO A 6 -29.79 1.84 36.34
C PRO A 6 -29.17 2.90 35.40
N LEU A 7 -27.92 2.66 34.99
CA LEU A 7 -27.29 3.39 33.90
C LEU A 7 -28.07 3.07 32.62
N LEU A 8 -28.92 3.99 32.16
CA LEU A 8 -29.44 3.95 30.80
C LEU A 8 -28.28 4.27 29.85
N LEU A 9 -27.76 3.25 29.17
CA LEU A 9 -27.01 3.46 27.93
C LEU A 9 -27.99 4.01 26.89
N THR A 10 -27.92 5.32 26.65
CA THR A 10 -28.58 5.96 25.52
C THR A 10 -27.89 5.51 24.23
N LEU A 11 -28.45 4.49 23.58
CA LEU A 11 -28.22 4.19 22.17
C LEU A 11 -28.79 5.37 21.37
N PHE A 12 -27.94 6.30 20.96
CA PHE A 12 -28.32 7.32 19.99
C PHE A 12 -28.57 6.62 18.64
N PRO A 13 -29.77 6.73 18.04
CA PRO A 13 -29.99 6.24 16.70
C PRO A 13 -29.09 7.05 15.75
N LEU A 14 -28.15 6.36 15.09
CA LEU A 14 -27.40 6.91 13.97
C LEU A 14 -28.42 7.33 12.91
N ALA A 15 -28.56 8.65 12.70
CA ALA A 15 -29.42 9.18 11.65
C ALA A 15 -29.02 8.56 10.31
N ALA A 16 -29.99 8.01 9.58
CA ALA A 16 -29.79 7.43 8.26
C ALA A 16 -29.54 8.54 7.21
N GLY A 17 -28.37 9.16 7.28
CA GLY A 17 -27.85 10.05 6.22
C GLY A 17 -27.54 9.29 4.94
N ALA A 18 -27.53 10.00 3.81
CA ALA A 18 -27.21 9.41 2.51
C ALA A 18 -25.77 8.81 2.51
N PHE A 19 -25.50 7.82 1.66
CA PHE A 19 -24.19 7.15 1.60
C PHE A 19 -22.96 8.09 1.66
N PRO A 20 -22.89 9.20 0.90
CA PRO A 20 -21.76 10.14 0.99
C PRO A 20 -21.52 10.73 2.38
N GLU A 21 -22.59 10.99 3.14
CA GLU A 21 -22.51 11.55 4.49
C GLU A 21 -21.98 10.51 5.47
N GLN A 22 -22.44 9.26 5.36
CA GLN A 22 -21.96 8.15 6.18
C GLN A 22 -20.52 7.79 5.86
N ALA A 23 -20.13 7.84 4.58
CA ALA A 23 -18.75 7.59 4.16
C ALA A 23 -17.76 8.53 4.87
N GLY A 24 -18.14 9.77 5.18
CA GLY A 24 -17.34 10.73 5.94
C GLY A 24 -17.62 10.78 7.45
N ASN A 25 -18.47 9.92 7.99
CA ASN A 25 -18.86 9.95 9.40
C ASN A 25 -17.96 9.05 10.25
N ALA A 26 -16.98 9.64 10.94
CA ALA A 26 -16.06 8.90 11.81
C ALA A 26 -16.79 8.12 12.93
N ALA A 27 -17.90 8.64 13.47
CA ALA A 27 -18.66 7.96 14.52
C ALA A 27 -19.37 6.71 13.99
N PHE A 28 -19.89 6.75 12.76
CA PHE A 28 -20.44 5.59 12.07
C PHE A 28 -19.38 4.50 11.92
N TRP A 29 -18.22 4.83 11.34
CA TRP A 29 -17.14 3.85 11.13
C TRP A 29 -16.56 3.32 12.43
N LYS A 30 -16.54 4.12 13.49
CA LYS A 30 -16.13 3.67 14.83
C LYS A 30 -17.07 2.62 15.41
N ALA A 31 -18.37 2.70 15.10
CA ALA A 31 -19.42 1.82 15.59
C ALA A 31 -19.78 0.70 14.60
N MET A 32 -19.02 0.55 13.50
CA MET A 32 -19.27 -0.44 12.46
C MET A 32 -19.18 -1.87 13.01
N ASP A 33 -20.25 -2.64 12.82
CA ASP A 33 -20.25 -4.08 13.04
C ASP A 33 -19.79 -4.78 11.75
N TRP A 34 -18.51 -5.18 11.73
CA TRP A 34 -17.91 -5.87 10.60
C TRP A 34 -18.28 -7.35 10.51
N ASP A 35 -18.94 -7.91 11.52
CA ASP A 35 -19.49 -9.26 11.45
C ASP A 35 -20.84 -9.26 10.71
N HIS A 36 -21.56 -8.14 10.76
CA HIS A 36 -22.85 -7.96 10.08
C HIS A 36 -22.89 -6.68 9.20
N PRO A 37 -21.94 -6.50 8.26
CA PRO A 37 -21.85 -5.25 7.50
C PRO A 37 -23.12 -5.00 6.67
N ALA A 38 -23.78 -6.06 6.20
CA ALA A 38 -25.03 -6.01 5.44
C ALA A 38 -26.21 -5.37 6.19
N THR A 39 -26.16 -5.27 7.52
CA THR A 39 -27.22 -4.62 8.31
C THR A 39 -27.02 -3.12 8.49
N THR A 40 -25.94 -2.57 7.94
CA THR A 40 -25.58 -1.16 8.15
C THR A 40 -26.16 -0.25 7.07
N PRO A 41 -26.44 1.03 7.37
CA PRO A 41 -27.02 1.99 6.42
C PRO A 41 -26.26 2.09 5.09
N VAL A 42 -24.93 2.00 5.13
CA VAL A 42 -24.09 2.02 3.93
C VAL A 42 -24.39 0.82 3.02
N TRP A 43 -24.50 -0.40 3.55
CA TRP A 43 -24.77 -1.60 2.76
C TRP A 43 -26.23 -1.71 2.30
N GLN A 44 -27.14 -1.10 3.06
CA GLN A 44 -28.58 -1.09 2.77
C GLN A 44 -29.00 0.05 1.83
N ASP A 45 -28.07 0.89 1.37
CA ASP A 45 -28.39 1.95 0.42
C ASP A 45 -29.06 1.36 -0.84
N ARG A 46 -30.16 1.99 -1.27
CA ARG A 46 -30.97 1.51 -2.38
C ARG A 46 -30.30 1.67 -3.74
N ASN A 47 -29.27 2.52 -3.85
CA ASN A 47 -28.63 2.85 -5.12
C ASN A 47 -27.56 1.82 -5.53
N TRP A 48 -27.29 0.82 -4.69
CA TRP A 48 -26.41 -0.30 -5.01
C TRP A 48 -26.99 -1.19 -6.11
N VAL A 49 -26.27 -1.32 -7.23
CA VAL A 49 -26.57 -2.26 -8.30
C VAL A 49 -25.62 -3.46 -8.27
N ASN A 50 -26.04 -4.61 -8.79
CA ASN A 50 -25.18 -5.79 -8.86
C ASN A 50 -24.00 -5.54 -9.80
N TYR A 51 -22.81 -6.02 -9.42
CA TYR A 51 -21.65 -5.97 -10.29
C TYR A 51 -21.76 -7.03 -11.39
N ILE A 52 -21.79 -6.58 -12.65
CA ILE A 52 -21.90 -7.45 -13.85
C ILE A 52 -20.58 -7.58 -14.62
N GLY A 53 -19.49 -7.03 -14.11
CA GLY A 53 -18.18 -7.06 -14.75
C GLY A 53 -17.33 -8.28 -14.37
N VAL A 54 -16.16 -8.39 -14.99
CA VAL A 54 -15.13 -9.37 -14.61
C VAL A 54 -14.29 -8.78 -13.47
N PRO A 55 -14.33 -9.34 -12.24
CA PRO A 55 -13.54 -8.83 -11.13
C PRO A 55 -12.05 -9.11 -11.35
N ALA A 56 -11.19 -8.35 -10.66
CA ALA A 56 -9.76 -8.63 -10.66
C ALA A 56 -9.47 -10.01 -10.04
N PRO A 57 -8.37 -10.69 -10.43
CA PRO A 57 -7.98 -11.96 -9.82
C PRO A 57 -7.89 -11.85 -8.28
N GLY A 58 -8.57 -12.75 -7.58
CA GLY A 58 -8.59 -12.79 -6.12
C GLY A 58 -9.50 -11.75 -5.45
N GLU A 59 -10.40 -11.10 -6.20
CA GLU A 59 -11.42 -10.19 -5.67
C GLU A 59 -12.82 -10.72 -6.04
N THR A 60 -13.77 -10.65 -5.11
CA THR A 60 -15.19 -10.80 -5.42
C THR A 60 -15.87 -9.46 -5.26
N ARG A 61 -16.43 -8.92 -6.35
CA ARG A 61 -17.22 -7.69 -6.33
C ARG A 61 -18.69 -8.05 -6.34
N GLN A 62 -19.43 -7.55 -5.36
CA GLN A 62 -20.84 -7.90 -5.22
C GLN A 62 -21.73 -6.81 -5.81
N ARG A 63 -21.53 -5.57 -5.36
CA ARG A 63 -22.38 -4.43 -5.71
C ARG A 63 -21.54 -3.19 -5.95
N ILE A 64 -22.03 -2.32 -6.83
CA ILE A 64 -21.41 -1.04 -7.17
C ILE A 64 -22.42 0.09 -7.11
N GLN A 65 -21.92 1.32 -6.91
CA GLN A 65 -22.71 2.53 -6.89
C GLN A 65 -21.80 3.72 -7.21
N ASP A 66 -22.30 4.71 -7.97
CA ASP A 66 -21.60 5.97 -8.15
C ASP A 66 -21.76 6.86 -6.92
N VAL A 67 -20.66 7.45 -6.46
CA VAL A 67 -20.65 8.35 -5.30
C VAL A 67 -19.78 9.55 -5.59
N ARG A 68 -20.23 10.73 -5.15
CA ARG A 68 -19.41 11.93 -5.18
C ARG A 68 -18.90 12.27 -3.78
N LEU A 69 -17.59 12.30 -3.60
CA LEU A 69 -16.94 12.70 -2.35
C LEU A 69 -15.85 13.74 -2.64
N ALA A 70 -15.79 14.80 -1.84
CA ALA A 70 -14.76 15.84 -1.99
C ALA A 70 -14.71 16.46 -3.40
N ASP A 71 -15.87 16.60 -4.06
CA ASP A 71 -16.00 17.02 -5.46
C ASP A 71 -15.35 16.07 -6.49
N VAL A 72 -15.07 14.84 -6.08
CA VAL A 72 -14.56 13.76 -6.93
C VAL A 72 -15.65 12.73 -7.14
N ASP A 73 -15.91 12.39 -8.40
CA ASP A 73 -16.79 11.29 -8.76
C ASP A 73 -16.01 9.97 -8.64
N LEU A 74 -16.56 9.05 -7.86
CA LEU A 74 -15.94 7.78 -7.48
C LEU A 74 -16.92 6.64 -7.74
N LEU A 75 -16.38 5.47 -8.01
CA LEU A 75 -17.10 4.21 -7.99
C LEU A 75 -16.95 3.57 -6.61
N ALA A 76 -18.06 3.48 -5.88
CA ALA A 76 -18.15 2.68 -4.67
C ALA A 76 -18.36 1.21 -5.02
N ILE A 77 -17.67 0.32 -4.32
CA ILE A 77 -17.70 -1.12 -4.54
C ILE A 77 -17.78 -1.81 -3.19
N LEU A 78 -18.78 -2.68 -3.02
CA LEU A 78 -18.80 -3.68 -1.97
C LEU A 78 -18.02 -4.90 -2.45
N ALA A 79 -16.84 -5.10 -1.88
CA ALA A 79 -15.91 -6.13 -2.27
C ALA A 79 -15.62 -7.09 -1.11
N ARG A 80 -15.34 -8.34 -1.45
CA ARG A 80 -14.71 -9.31 -0.56
C ARG A 80 -13.33 -9.61 -1.11
N SER A 81 -12.28 -9.35 -0.33
CA SER A 81 -10.92 -9.72 -0.73
C SER A 81 -10.74 -11.23 -0.62
N GLY A 82 -9.93 -11.83 -1.49
CA GLY A 82 -9.58 -13.25 -1.42
C GLY A 82 -10.60 -14.22 -2.02
N THR A 83 -10.17 -15.46 -2.17
CA THR A 83 -10.95 -16.57 -2.77
C THR A 83 -11.70 -17.41 -1.73
N SER A 84 -11.53 -17.13 -0.43
CA SER A 84 -12.24 -17.86 0.63
C SER A 84 -13.50 -17.12 1.07
N SER A 85 -14.60 -17.85 1.25
CA SER A 85 -15.87 -17.34 1.77
C SER A 85 -15.82 -16.70 3.17
N ARG A 86 -14.67 -16.81 3.87
CA ARG A 86 -14.43 -16.31 5.23
C ARG A 86 -13.74 -14.93 5.30
N GLN A 87 -13.36 -14.32 4.17
CA GLN A 87 -12.81 -12.96 4.24
C GLN A 87 -13.95 -11.96 4.44
N PRO A 88 -13.77 -10.94 5.30
CA PRO A 88 -14.82 -9.99 5.60
C PRO A 88 -15.05 -9.04 4.43
N ASP A 89 -16.27 -8.53 4.34
CA ASP A 89 -16.65 -7.55 3.35
C ASP A 89 -15.93 -6.21 3.63
N GLN A 90 -15.61 -5.49 2.55
CA GLN A 90 -14.95 -4.20 2.55
C GLN A 90 -15.71 -3.25 1.65
N LEU A 91 -15.65 -1.95 1.98
CA LEU A 91 -16.07 -0.89 1.08
C LEU A 91 -14.83 -0.32 0.40
N GLN A 92 -14.84 -0.25 -0.93
CA GLN A 92 -13.80 0.42 -1.71
C GLN A 92 -14.41 1.57 -2.50
N LEU A 93 -13.75 2.72 -2.50
CA LEU A 93 -14.08 3.88 -3.32
C LEU A 93 -12.93 4.13 -4.28
N LEU A 94 -13.18 4.03 -5.58
CA LEU A 94 -12.18 4.11 -6.64
C LEU A 94 -12.44 5.30 -7.56
N THR A 95 -11.40 6.01 -7.98
CA THR A 95 -11.52 6.99 -9.07
C THR A 95 -11.98 6.31 -10.36
N GLN A 96 -12.98 6.89 -11.03
CA GLN A 96 -13.46 6.37 -12.31
C GLN A 96 -12.41 6.56 -13.42
N ALA A 97 -12.49 5.74 -14.47
CA ALA A 97 -11.52 5.78 -15.57
C ALA A 97 -11.48 7.13 -16.31
N ALA A 98 -12.59 7.87 -16.34
CA ALA A 98 -12.67 9.21 -16.95
C ALA A 98 -11.85 10.26 -16.17
N ASP A 99 -11.72 10.09 -14.86
CA ASP A 99 -11.00 11.02 -13.98
C ASP A 99 -9.50 10.79 -13.91
N ARG A 100 -8.98 9.73 -14.57
CA ARG A 100 -7.55 9.43 -14.61
C ARG A 100 -6.70 10.60 -15.10
N ARG A 101 -7.28 11.58 -15.80
CA ARG A 101 -6.60 12.79 -16.30
C ARG A 101 -6.36 13.88 -15.25
N ARG A 102 -6.86 13.74 -14.02
CA ARG A 102 -6.70 14.71 -12.92
C ARG A 102 -6.15 14.02 -11.69
N ASP A 103 -5.19 14.63 -11.01
CA ASP A 103 -4.71 14.11 -9.73
C ASP A 103 -5.73 14.40 -8.62
N GLN A 104 -6.52 13.39 -8.24
CA GLN A 104 -7.56 13.50 -7.19
C GLN A 104 -7.01 13.25 -5.78
N CYS A 105 -5.75 12.84 -5.68
CA CYS A 105 -5.13 12.50 -4.40
C CYS A 105 -5.12 13.64 -3.38
N PRO A 106 -4.79 14.89 -3.74
CA PRO A 106 -4.84 16.00 -2.80
C PRO A 106 -6.24 16.25 -2.23
N ALA A 107 -7.29 16.15 -3.08
CA ALA A 107 -8.67 16.36 -2.67
C ALA A 107 -9.15 15.28 -1.70
N LEU A 108 -8.93 14.00 -2.05
CA LEU A 108 -9.32 12.87 -1.20
C LEU A 108 -8.52 12.82 0.11
N THR A 109 -7.22 13.12 0.05
CA THR A 109 -6.38 13.18 1.26
C THR A 109 -6.85 14.28 2.20
N ARG A 110 -7.16 15.48 1.67
CA ARG A 110 -7.68 16.60 2.47
C ARG A 110 -9.03 16.27 3.08
N TRP A 111 -9.92 15.67 2.32
CA TRP A 111 -11.23 15.22 2.82
C TRP A 111 -11.08 14.16 3.90
N ALA A 112 -10.23 13.15 3.72
CA ALA A 112 -10.03 12.11 4.72
C ALA A 112 -9.45 12.71 6.02
N LYS A 113 -8.45 13.60 5.92
CA LYS A 113 -7.89 14.29 7.09
C LYS A 113 -8.92 15.16 7.82
N SER A 114 -9.82 15.83 7.11
CA SER A 114 -10.85 16.66 7.76
C SER A 114 -11.95 15.84 8.45
N ARG A 115 -12.21 14.61 7.98
CA ARG A 115 -13.22 13.71 8.56
C ARG A 115 -12.69 12.81 9.67
N PHE A 116 -11.43 12.38 9.55
CA PHE A 116 -10.84 11.32 10.38
C PHE A 116 -9.62 11.77 11.20
N GLY A 117 -9.18 13.02 11.03
CA GLY A 117 -8.01 13.56 11.72
C GLY A 117 -6.69 13.16 11.06
N ALA A 118 -5.60 13.19 11.83
CA ALA A 118 -4.28 12.80 11.34
C ALA A 118 -4.20 11.29 11.07
N PRO A 119 -3.53 10.85 9.99
CA PRO A 119 -3.34 9.43 9.73
C PRO A 119 -2.44 8.80 10.81
N ALA A 120 -2.77 7.57 11.19
CA ALA A 120 -1.96 6.75 12.09
C ALA A 120 -0.64 6.29 11.44
N ALA A 121 -0.64 6.08 10.12
CA ALA A 121 0.55 5.73 9.37
C ALA A 121 0.53 6.34 7.96
N THR A 122 1.73 6.61 7.42
CA THR A 122 1.92 7.07 6.04
C THR A 122 3.08 6.31 5.40
N SER A 123 2.97 6.08 4.09
CA SER A 123 4.03 5.51 3.27
C SER A 123 4.11 6.29 1.96
N ASP A 124 5.31 6.73 1.61
CA ASP A 124 5.58 7.42 0.35
C ASP A 124 6.66 6.68 -0.42
N ALA A 125 6.23 6.02 -1.48
CA ALA A 125 7.07 5.27 -2.40
C ALA A 125 7.17 5.94 -3.78
N GLY A 126 6.85 7.24 -3.87
CA GLY A 126 6.96 8.01 -5.11
C GLY A 126 8.39 8.13 -5.61
N TYR A 127 8.57 8.22 -6.92
CA TYR A 127 9.88 8.33 -7.57
C TYR A 127 9.80 9.14 -8.86
N THR A 128 10.95 9.62 -9.32
CA THR A 128 11.08 10.32 -10.60
C THR A 128 12.15 9.61 -11.44
N LEU A 129 11.79 9.21 -12.67
CA LEU A 129 12.78 8.72 -13.64
C LEU A 129 13.38 9.91 -14.40
N ASN A 130 14.71 9.92 -14.52
CA ASN A 130 15.52 11.14 -14.61
C ASN A 130 15.23 12.08 -15.80
N ALA A 131 15.46 13.35 -15.50
CA ALA A 131 15.09 14.55 -16.23
C ALA A 131 16.14 15.06 -17.24
N GLU A 132 17.21 14.30 -17.50
CA GLU A 132 18.31 14.69 -18.42
C GLU A 132 17.86 14.87 -19.88
N SER A 133 16.71 14.30 -20.26
CA SER A 133 16.11 14.44 -21.60
C SER A 133 14.90 15.39 -21.65
N GLY A 134 14.59 16.10 -20.56
CA GLY A 134 13.37 16.91 -20.44
C GLY A 134 12.06 16.11 -20.44
N LYS A 135 12.13 14.76 -20.35
CA LYS A 135 11.00 13.83 -20.38
C LYS A 135 11.01 12.89 -19.17
N GLY A 136 11.10 13.47 -17.98
CA GLY A 136 10.99 12.69 -16.74
C GLY A 136 9.57 12.16 -16.56
N MET A 137 9.46 10.92 -16.06
CA MET A 137 8.18 10.35 -15.63
C MET A 137 8.14 10.46 -14.10
N VAL A 138 7.23 11.27 -13.59
CA VAL A 138 6.99 11.40 -12.15
C VAL A 138 5.95 10.37 -11.77
N GLN A 139 6.23 9.57 -10.75
CA GLN A 139 5.27 8.64 -10.17
C GLN A 139 5.09 8.95 -8.69
N SER A 140 3.90 9.38 -8.31
CA SER A 140 3.46 9.44 -6.92
C SER A 140 2.90 8.09 -6.51
N ASP A 141 3.23 7.63 -5.30
CA ASP A 141 2.80 6.36 -4.74
C ASP A 141 2.66 6.52 -3.23
N LEU A 142 1.58 7.20 -2.83
CA LEU A 142 1.30 7.60 -1.47
C LEU A 142 0.25 6.67 -0.87
N SER A 143 0.46 6.28 0.38
CA SER A 143 -0.52 5.55 1.17
C SER A 143 -0.69 6.20 2.53
N TYR A 144 -1.94 6.29 2.97
CA TYR A 144 -2.32 6.81 4.28
C TYR A 144 -3.23 5.81 4.97
N GLN A 145 -3.06 5.65 6.28
CA GLN A 145 -3.91 4.80 7.10
C GLN A 145 -4.49 5.57 8.28
N TRP A 146 -5.78 5.37 8.55
CA TRP A 146 -6.45 5.75 9.79
C TRP A 146 -7.05 4.51 10.43
N ASP A 147 -6.93 4.40 11.75
CA ASP A 147 -7.57 3.35 12.54
C ASP A 147 -8.61 4.01 13.45
N ILE A 148 -9.88 3.64 13.29
CA ILE A 148 -11.03 4.25 13.98
C ILE A 148 -11.90 3.15 14.59
N GLY A 149 -11.83 2.98 15.91
CA GLY A 149 -12.56 1.89 16.57
C GLY A 149 -12.06 0.54 16.07
N THR A 150 -12.95 -0.25 15.46
CA THR A 150 -12.64 -1.53 14.81
C THR A 150 -12.40 -1.42 13.30
N THR A 151 -12.46 -0.21 12.73
CA THR A 151 -12.33 0.03 11.29
C THR A 151 -10.95 0.55 10.93
N ARG A 152 -10.35 -0.02 9.88
CA ARG A 152 -9.18 0.52 9.18
C ARG A 152 -9.61 1.20 7.90
N LEU A 153 -9.13 2.42 7.70
CA LEU A 153 -9.26 3.17 6.47
C LEU A 153 -7.90 3.30 5.82
N THR A 154 -7.78 2.90 4.56
CA THR A 154 -6.54 3.03 3.79
C THR A 154 -6.80 3.80 2.50
N LEU A 155 -6.13 4.93 2.33
CA LEU A 155 -6.10 5.67 1.06
C LEU A 155 -4.81 5.32 0.32
N LEU A 156 -4.94 4.66 -0.83
CA LEU A 156 -3.87 4.46 -1.79
C LEU A 156 -4.00 5.47 -2.92
N CYS A 157 -2.89 6.11 -3.26
CA CYS A 157 -2.79 7.18 -4.21
C CYS A 157 -1.64 6.94 -5.16
N GLN A 158 -1.94 6.73 -6.43
CA GLN A 158 -0.96 6.46 -7.47
C GLN A 158 -1.17 7.43 -8.62
N THR A 159 -0.19 8.26 -8.90
CA THR A 159 -0.27 9.22 -10.01
C THR A 159 0.97 9.07 -10.86
N ARG A 160 0.81 9.06 -12.17
CA ARG A 160 1.89 8.99 -13.14
C ARG A 160 1.76 10.16 -14.09
N GLU A 161 2.79 10.97 -14.18
CA GLU A 161 2.89 12.03 -15.18
C GLU A 161 3.69 11.52 -16.38
N ILE A 162 3.03 11.49 -17.53
CA ILE A 162 3.59 11.08 -18.81
C ILE A 162 3.82 12.36 -19.63
N PRO A 163 5.07 12.75 -19.89
CA PRO A 163 5.36 13.92 -20.70
C PRO A 163 4.89 13.66 -22.15
N THR A 164 3.85 14.36 -22.58
CA THR A 164 3.35 14.29 -23.98
C THR A 164 3.83 15.45 -24.82
N GLN A 165 3.81 16.67 -24.28
CA GLN A 165 4.32 17.90 -24.89
C GLN A 165 4.93 18.82 -23.81
N PRO A 166 5.83 19.76 -24.17
CA PRO A 166 6.34 20.75 -23.23
C PRO A 166 5.20 21.48 -22.50
N GLY A 167 5.22 21.44 -21.16
CA GLY A 167 4.20 22.08 -20.31
C GLY A 167 2.82 21.41 -20.31
N LYS A 168 2.64 20.26 -20.97
CA LYS A 168 1.36 19.52 -21.00
C LYS A 168 1.59 18.02 -20.74
N PRO A 169 1.94 17.62 -19.52
CA PRO A 169 1.98 16.21 -19.17
C PRO A 169 0.56 15.62 -19.22
N LEU A 170 0.44 14.38 -19.71
CA LEU A 170 -0.72 13.56 -19.44
C LEU A 170 -0.58 13.02 -18.03
N VAL A 171 -1.52 13.32 -17.16
CA VAL A 171 -1.59 12.74 -15.82
C VAL A 171 -2.46 11.49 -15.90
N GLU A 172 -1.99 10.38 -15.34
CA GLU A 172 -2.76 9.17 -15.07
C GLU A 172 -2.83 8.98 -13.55
N SER A 173 -4.00 9.13 -12.95
CA SER A 173 -4.19 8.95 -11.51
C SER A 173 -5.10 7.76 -11.20
N PHE A 174 -4.81 7.10 -10.09
CA PHE A 174 -5.63 6.08 -9.47
C PHE A 174 -5.63 6.34 -7.97
N SER A 175 -6.81 6.61 -7.43
CA SER A 175 -7.01 6.69 -5.99
C SER A 175 -7.98 5.61 -5.54
N ARG A 176 -7.68 4.98 -4.41
CA ARG A 176 -8.54 4.01 -3.75
C ARG A 176 -8.61 4.30 -2.27
N LEU A 177 -9.81 4.59 -1.76
CA LEU A 177 -10.08 4.59 -0.33
C LEU A 177 -10.77 3.27 0.04
N THR A 178 -10.23 2.55 1.02
CA THR A 178 -10.78 1.28 1.48
C THR A 178 -11.17 1.39 2.94
N PHE A 179 -12.34 0.88 3.31
CA PHE A 179 -12.81 0.70 4.67
C PHE A 179 -12.99 -0.80 4.94
N GLY A 180 -12.43 -1.28 6.04
CA GLY A 180 -12.53 -2.68 6.42
C GLY A 180 -12.28 -2.88 7.91
N SER A 181 -12.53 -4.10 8.41
CA SER A 181 -12.19 -4.48 9.78
C SER A 181 -10.68 -4.42 10.02
N LEU A 182 -10.25 -3.86 11.15
CA LEU A 182 -8.85 -3.87 11.59
C LEU A 182 -8.25 -5.27 11.62
N ALA A 183 -9.07 -6.28 11.95
CA ALA A 183 -8.61 -7.68 12.05
C ALA A 183 -8.27 -8.29 10.69
N ALA A 184 -8.82 -7.75 9.60
CA ALA A 184 -8.69 -8.33 8.27
C ALA A 184 -7.99 -7.43 7.25
N THR A 185 -7.91 -6.13 7.50
CA THR A 185 -7.17 -5.19 6.67
C THR A 185 -5.73 -5.08 7.19
N PRO A 186 -4.71 -5.47 6.39
CA PRO A 186 -3.32 -5.37 6.81
C PRO A 186 -2.93 -3.95 7.22
N GLU A 187 -2.02 -3.84 8.17
CA GLU A 187 -1.45 -2.56 8.58
C GLU A 187 -0.46 -2.07 7.52
N LEU A 188 -0.55 -0.79 7.19
CA LEU A 188 0.39 -0.07 6.34
C LEU A 188 1.75 -0.05 7.03
N LYS A 189 2.70 -0.75 6.43
CA LYS A 189 4.07 -0.81 6.95
C LYS A 189 4.90 0.35 6.42
N PRO A 190 5.77 0.96 7.24
CA PRO A 190 6.72 1.94 6.75
C PRO A 190 7.67 1.26 5.76
N LEU A 191 8.13 2.02 4.76
CA LEU A 191 9.22 1.55 3.90
C LEU A 191 10.49 1.42 4.74
N VAL A 192 11.34 0.44 4.45
CA VAL A 192 12.59 0.23 5.18
C VAL A 192 13.75 0.38 4.21
N SER A 193 14.64 1.34 4.47
CA SER A 193 15.90 1.45 3.73
C SER A 193 16.94 0.50 4.33
N ALA A 194 17.66 -0.19 3.46
CA ALA A 194 18.75 -1.09 3.80
C ALA A 194 20.03 -0.60 3.11
N SER A 195 21.08 -0.37 3.90
CA SER A 195 22.42 -0.08 3.40
C SER A 195 23.37 -1.18 3.82
N CYS A 196 23.93 -1.89 2.85
CA CYS A 196 24.64 -3.14 3.08
C CYS A 196 26.09 -3.06 2.63
N THR A 197 27.00 -3.53 3.49
CA THR A 197 28.35 -3.93 3.07
C THR A 197 28.27 -5.24 2.29
N ARG A 198 29.26 -5.51 1.44
CA ARG A 198 29.35 -6.74 0.65
C ARG A 198 30.80 -7.17 0.51
N ASN A 199 31.06 -8.46 0.68
CA ASN A 199 32.34 -9.11 0.45
C ASN A 199 32.12 -10.33 -0.44
N GLU A 200 32.89 -10.44 -1.51
CA GLU A 200 32.90 -11.58 -2.43
C GLU A 200 33.90 -12.65 -1.98
N HIS A 201 33.46 -13.91 -2.02
CA HIS A 201 34.27 -15.07 -1.70
C HIS A 201 34.26 -16.02 -2.89
N ALA A 202 35.44 -16.38 -3.36
CA ALA A 202 35.58 -17.45 -4.34
C ALA A 202 35.03 -18.77 -3.77
N ALA A 203 34.46 -19.62 -4.63
CA ALA A 203 33.92 -20.90 -4.20
C ALA A 203 35.02 -21.75 -3.52
N GLY A 204 34.78 -22.14 -2.26
CA GLY A 204 35.70 -22.99 -1.48
C GLY A 204 36.89 -22.27 -0.84
N ALA A 205 37.00 -20.94 -0.97
CA ALA A 205 38.09 -20.19 -0.35
C ALA A 205 37.85 -19.98 1.16
N SER A 206 38.92 -20.14 1.95
CA SER A 206 38.99 -19.84 3.38
C SER A 206 39.53 -18.44 3.68
N GLU A 207 39.93 -17.69 2.64
CA GLU A 207 40.47 -16.34 2.77
C GLU A 207 39.40 -15.29 3.07
N PRO A 208 39.76 -14.15 3.70
CA PRO A 208 38.84 -13.04 3.87
C PRO A 208 38.40 -12.50 2.50
N GLY A 209 37.10 -12.56 2.24
CA GLY A 209 36.51 -12.13 0.97
C GLY A 209 36.87 -10.69 0.58
N LYS A 210 36.91 -10.42 -0.72
CA LYS A 210 37.22 -9.10 -1.28
C LYS A 210 36.03 -8.15 -1.11
N SER A 211 36.28 -6.95 -0.60
CA SER A 211 35.22 -5.95 -0.43
C SER A 211 34.66 -5.50 -1.78
N LEU A 212 33.34 -5.37 -1.83
CA LEU A 212 32.59 -4.79 -2.94
C LEU A 212 31.98 -3.45 -2.53
N ASP A 213 31.50 -2.70 -3.52
CA ASP A 213 30.73 -1.48 -3.26
C ASP A 213 29.51 -1.77 -2.40
N ARG A 214 29.16 -0.80 -1.54
CA ARG A 214 27.94 -0.87 -0.75
C ARG A 214 26.71 -0.98 -1.64
N MET A 215 25.76 -1.78 -1.20
CA MET A 215 24.47 -1.92 -1.86
C MET A 215 23.39 -1.22 -1.02
N GLY A 216 22.63 -0.33 -1.65
CA GLY A 216 21.48 0.31 -1.03
C GLY A 216 20.19 -0.15 -1.71
N PHE A 217 19.15 -0.44 -0.93
CA PHE A 217 17.81 -0.71 -1.44
C PHE A 217 16.73 -0.35 -0.41
N VAL A 218 15.49 -0.26 -0.86
CA VAL A 218 14.31 -0.02 -0.03
C VAL A 218 13.38 -1.22 -0.13
N ILE A 219 12.96 -1.73 1.02
CA ILE A 219 12.02 -2.83 1.19
C ILE A 219 10.61 -2.23 1.27
N ASP A 220 9.74 -2.61 0.35
CA ASP A 220 8.32 -2.22 0.33
C ASP A 220 7.46 -3.46 0.63
N GLU A 221 7.16 -3.65 1.92
CA GLU A 221 6.36 -4.79 2.38
C GLU A 221 4.91 -4.73 1.87
N ASN A 222 4.39 -3.52 1.67
CA ASN A 222 3.01 -3.30 1.24
C ASN A 222 2.79 -3.82 -0.19
N LYS A 223 3.80 -3.70 -1.05
CA LYS A 223 3.77 -4.16 -2.45
C LYS A 223 4.58 -5.41 -2.73
N ARG A 224 5.26 -5.96 -1.71
CA ARG A 224 6.14 -7.13 -1.83
C ARG A 224 7.22 -6.95 -2.90
N LEU A 225 7.90 -5.82 -2.89
CA LEU A 225 8.94 -5.49 -3.87
C LEU A 225 10.15 -4.81 -3.24
N ILE A 226 11.26 -4.79 -3.99
CA ILE A 226 12.49 -4.09 -3.62
C ILE A 226 12.72 -2.93 -4.59
N ARG A 227 13.10 -1.78 -4.04
CA ARG A 227 13.39 -0.53 -4.78
C ARG A 227 14.83 -0.11 -4.57
N ARG A 228 15.32 0.77 -5.42
CA ARG A 228 16.55 1.54 -5.21
C ARG A 228 16.36 2.59 -4.11
N PRO A 229 17.45 3.17 -3.57
CA PRO A 229 17.37 4.26 -2.59
C PRO A 229 16.65 5.52 -3.08
N ASP A 230 16.63 5.77 -4.39
CA ASP A 230 15.84 6.81 -5.05
C ASP A 230 14.38 6.40 -5.31
N LYS A 231 13.90 5.35 -4.61
CA LYS A 231 12.54 4.79 -4.64
C LYS A 231 12.08 4.21 -5.99
N VAL A 232 12.98 4.18 -6.98
CA VAL A 232 12.75 3.54 -8.29
C VAL A 232 12.76 2.01 -8.12
N PRO A 233 11.77 1.27 -8.63
CA PRO A 233 11.80 -0.20 -8.57
C PRO A 233 13.10 -0.78 -9.17
N LEU A 234 13.72 -1.74 -8.48
CA LEU A 234 14.75 -2.57 -9.08
C LEU A 234 14.07 -3.62 -9.97
N LYS A 235 14.71 -4.02 -11.07
CA LYS A 235 14.36 -5.28 -11.76
C LYS A 235 14.80 -6.45 -10.87
N ALA A 236 14.03 -6.67 -9.82
CA ALA A 236 14.20 -7.79 -8.91
C ALA A 236 13.13 -8.84 -9.22
N SER A 237 13.56 -10.09 -9.36
CA SER A 237 12.69 -11.26 -9.47
C SER A 237 12.63 -11.99 -8.13
N ASP A 238 11.65 -12.90 -8.00
CA ASP A 238 11.49 -13.79 -6.84
C ASP A 238 11.53 -13.09 -5.47
N VAL A 239 10.99 -11.88 -5.41
CA VAL A 239 10.96 -11.11 -4.17
C VAL A 239 10.04 -11.80 -3.16
N ARG A 240 10.61 -12.20 -2.03
CA ARG A 240 9.88 -12.70 -0.86
C ARG A 240 10.25 -11.84 0.33
N ILE A 241 9.23 -11.31 0.99
CA ILE A 241 9.38 -10.44 2.16
C ILE A 241 8.60 -11.10 3.28
N ASP A 242 9.35 -11.68 4.21
CA ASP A 242 8.84 -12.33 5.41
C ASP A 242 9.17 -11.49 6.65
N ARG A 243 8.64 -11.92 7.79
CA ARG A 243 8.87 -11.25 9.08
C ARG A 243 10.36 -11.16 9.41
N ASP A 244 11.09 -12.25 9.21
CA ASP A 244 12.49 -12.39 9.66
C ASP A 244 13.49 -12.31 8.50
N SER A 245 13.03 -12.39 7.25
CA SER A 245 13.93 -12.39 6.10
C SER A 245 13.37 -11.69 4.86
N VAL A 246 14.27 -11.18 4.04
CA VAL A 246 13.99 -10.67 2.70
C VAL A 246 14.86 -11.42 1.72
N SER A 247 14.28 -12.02 0.69
CA SER A 247 15.02 -12.62 -0.43
C SER A 247 14.59 -12.01 -1.74
N PHE A 248 15.54 -11.84 -2.65
CA PHE A 248 15.28 -11.32 -3.99
C PHE A 248 16.44 -11.69 -4.92
N SER A 249 16.16 -11.78 -6.20
CA SER A 249 17.16 -12.03 -7.23
C SER A 249 17.33 -10.80 -8.12
N LEU A 250 18.58 -10.41 -8.38
CA LEU A 250 18.92 -9.37 -9.35
C LEU A 250 19.48 -10.04 -10.61
N GLU A 251 18.76 -9.91 -11.71
CA GLU A 251 19.11 -10.54 -12.99
C GLU A 251 19.68 -9.53 -13.98
N ARG A 252 20.74 -9.94 -14.68
CA ARG A 252 21.29 -9.25 -15.84
C ARG A 252 21.84 -10.27 -16.82
N ASP A 253 21.24 -10.34 -17.99
CA ASP A 253 21.61 -11.28 -19.06
C ASP A 253 21.61 -12.74 -18.55
N THR A 254 22.74 -13.43 -18.58
CA THR A 254 22.89 -14.81 -18.08
C THR A 254 23.33 -14.89 -16.61
N ALA A 255 23.53 -13.75 -15.95
CA ALA A 255 23.96 -13.67 -14.56
C ALA A 255 22.80 -13.34 -13.63
N SER A 256 22.71 -14.05 -12.51
CA SER A 256 21.79 -13.72 -11.41
C SER A 256 22.53 -13.61 -10.09
N ASN A 257 22.13 -12.66 -9.26
CA ASN A 257 22.56 -12.58 -7.87
C ASN A 257 21.36 -12.81 -6.97
N ASP A 258 21.33 -13.97 -6.32
CA ASP A 258 20.30 -14.30 -5.35
C ASP A 258 20.75 -13.77 -3.99
N TYR A 259 19.99 -12.84 -3.40
CA TYR A 259 20.27 -12.27 -2.08
C TYR A 259 19.27 -12.78 -1.04
N ARG A 260 19.75 -12.94 0.19
CA ARG A 260 18.95 -13.15 1.39
C ARG A 260 19.49 -12.28 2.53
N LEU A 261 18.62 -11.41 3.04
CA LEU A 261 18.83 -10.59 4.23
C LEU A 261 18.07 -11.20 5.40
N ASP A 262 18.78 -11.47 6.50
CA ASP A 262 18.18 -11.72 7.81
C ASP A 262 17.91 -10.38 8.50
N ARG A 263 16.64 -10.11 8.82
CA ARG A 263 16.21 -8.80 9.35
C ARG A 263 16.58 -8.60 10.81
N ASN A 264 16.74 -9.69 11.56
CA ASN A 264 17.01 -9.64 13.00
C ASN A 264 18.49 -9.39 13.28
N THR A 265 19.35 -10.01 12.48
CA THR A 265 20.81 -9.87 12.60
C THR A 265 21.40 -8.83 11.66
N GLY A 266 20.67 -8.45 10.60
CA GLY A 266 21.19 -7.62 9.53
C GLY A 266 22.14 -8.36 8.58
N LEU A 267 22.32 -9.68 8.74
CA LEU A 267 23.23 -10.47 7.90
C LEU A 267 22.70 -10.52 6.45
N LEU A 268 23.54 -10.10 5.50
CA LEU A 268 23.30 -10.26 4.07
C LEU A 268 24.12 -11.45 3.57
N THR A 269 23.46 -12.37 2.90
CA THR A 269 24.09 -13.44 2.14
C THR A 269 23.64 -13.34 0.69
N GLY A 270 24.47 -13.80 -0.23
CA GLY A 270 24.06 -13.92 -1.61
C GLY A 270 24.90 -14.94 -2.38
N THR A 271 24.40 -15.32 -3.54
CA THR A 271 25.10 -16.21 -4.47
C THR A 271 25.00 -15.63 -5.86
N LEU A 272 26.15 -15.31 -6.46
CA LEU A 272 26.24 -14.99 -7.88
C LEU A 272 26.23 -16.31 -8.67
N ARG A 273 25.33 -16.41 -9.62
CA ARG A 273 25.27 -17.49 -10.60
C ARG A 273 25.55 -16.94 -11.99
N LEU A 274 26.31 -17.69 -12.78
CA LEU A 274 26.50 -17.43 -14.21
C LEU A 274 25.97 -18.64 -14.97
N ALA A 275 25.01 -18.43 -15.88
CA ALA A 275 24.31 -19.52 -16.57
C ALA A 275 23.74 -20.58 -15.60
N GLY A 276 23.25 -20.14 -14.43
CA GLY A 276 22.69 -21.01 -13.39
C GLY A 276 23.71 -21.71 -12.48
N ILE A 277 25.02 -21.65 -12.81
CA ILE A 277 26.09 -22.28 -12.02
C ILE A 277 26.54 -21.32 -10.90
N PRO A 278 26.54 -21.73 -9.62
CA PRO A 278 27.04 -20.91 -8.52
C PRO A 278 28.54 -20.65 -8.63
N MET A 279 28.95 -19.38 -8.72
CA MET A 279 30.35 -18.99 -8.94
C MET A 279 30.97 -18.32 -7.72
N ILE A 280 30.23 -17.40 -7.07
CA ILE A 280 30.75 -16.53 -6.02
C ILE A 280 29.73 -16.45 -4.90
N ARG A 281 30.20 -16.57 -3.65
CA ARG A 281 29.38 -16.30 -2.47
C ARG A 281 29.57 -14.84 -2.05
N ILE A 282 28.46 -14.19 -1.72
CA ILE A 282 28.45 -12.83 -1.18
C ILE A 282 28.05 -12.91 0.28
N SER A 283 28.75 -12.17 1.13
CA SER A 283 28.39 -11.97 2.54
C SER A 283 28.47 -10.49 2.88
N GLY A 284 27.77 -10.05 3.90
CA GLY A 284 27.79 -8.66 4.32
C GLY A 284 26.85 -8.38 5.47
N HIS A 285 26.73 -7.11 5.82
CA HIS A 285 25.82 -6.67 6.88
C HIS A 285 25.07 -5.44 6.42
N CYS A 286 23.76 -5.43 6.64
CA CYS A 286 22.86 -4.35 6.35
C CYS A 286 22.51 -3.57 7.62
N GLN A 287 22.50 -2.25 7.51
CA GLN A 287 21.86 -1.37 8.47
C GLN A 287 20.45 -1.05 7.96
N LEU A 288 19.44 -1.38 8.76
CA LEU A 288 18.03 -1.19 8.42
C LEU A 288 17.49 0.05 9.13
N LYS A 289 16.86 0.94 8.38
CA LYS A 289 16.25 2.16 8.91
C LYS A 289 14.86 2.36 8.31
N PRO A 290 13.80 2.48 9.14
CA PRO A 290 12.49 2.92 8.67
C PRO A 290 12.61 4.27 7.97
N LEU A 291 12.04 4.37 6.77
CA LEU A 291 11.81 5.65 6.11
C LEU A 291 10.57 6.25 6.75
N THR A 292 10.79 7.11 7.74
CA THR A 292 9.75 8.02 8.20
C THR A 292 9.46 8.95 7.04
N GLY A 293 8.23 8.92 6.52
CA GLY A 293 7.80 9.78 5.43
C GLY A 293 8.23 11.21 5.74
N ALA A 294 8.99 11.81 4.82
CA ALA A 294 9.23 13.23 4.88
C ALA A 294 7.84 13.89 4.93
N ALA A 295 7.61 14.71 5.96
CA ALA A 295 6.72 15.83 5.82
C ALA A 295 7.24 16.62 4.61
N SER A 296 6.72 16.35 3.42
CA SER A 296 6.96 17.27 2.32
C SER A 296 6.09 18.52 2.59
N PRO A 297 6.68 19.71 2.49
CA PRO A 297 6.11 21.00 2.89
C PRO A 297 4.81 21.34 2.15
#